data_AF-A0A0S8BFR6-F1
#
_entry.id   AF-A0A0S8BFR6-F1
#
_cell.length_a   1.000
_cell.length_b   1.000
_cell.length_c   1.000
_cell.angle_alpha   90.00
_cell.angle_beta   90.00
_cell.angle_gamma   90.00
#
_symmetry.space_group_name_H-M   'P 1'
#
loop_
_entity.id
_entity.type
_entity.pdbx_description
1 polymer ?
#
loop_
_entity_poly.entity_id
_entity_poly.type
_entity_poly.pdbx_seq_one_letter_code
_entity_poly.pdbx_strand_id
1 'polypeptide(L)' 'MAPATTYDLAAIFLGSASDKNIPITDDTIIAINRILGLVEMEAGDISVLAAKAETLRTAILTGHDGSTHTEPVPH' A
#
# COMPACT_ATOMS: atom_id res chain seq x y z
N MET A 1 -0.25 -19.18 -9.45
CA MET A 1 0.00 -17.76 -9.11
C MET A 1 -0.21 -16.94 -10.37
N ALA A 2 -1.08 -15.93 -10.33
CA ALA A 2 -1.26 -15.03 -11.48
C ALA A 2 0.00 -14.16 -11.66
N PRO A 3 0.35 -13.74 -12.89
CA PRO A 3 1.46 -12.83 -13.12
C PRO A 3 1.23 -11.49 -12.42
N ALA A 4 2.31 -10.87 -11.94
CA ALA A 4 2.25 -9.53 -11.37
C ALA A 4 1.84 -8.51 -12.44
N THR A 5 0.90 -7.64 -12.07
CA THR A 5 0.36 -6.57 -12.91
C THR A 5 1.12 -5.26 -12.68
N THR A 6 0.94 -4.28 -13.57
CA THR A 6 1.46 -2.92 -13.37
C THR A 6 0.96 -2.30 -12.06
N TYR A 7 -0.28 -2.60 -11.66
CA TYR A 7 -0.84 -2.14 -10.38
C TYR A 7 -0.15 -2.76 -9.17
N ASP A 8 0.36 -3.98 -9.28
CA ASP A 8 1.13 -4.60 -8.20
C ASP A 8 2.47 -3.87 -7.99
N LEU A 9 3.17 -3.52 -9.08
CA LEU A 9 4.42 -2.77 -9.00
C LEU A 9 4.21 -1.34 -8.50
N ALA A 10 3.15 -0.67 -8.97
CA ALA A 10 2.78 0.66 -8.50
C ALA A 10 2.40 0.64 -7.01
N ALA A 11 1.64 -0.37 -6.56
CA ALA A 11 1.30 -0.56 -5.17
C ALA A 11 2.52 -0.81 -4.28
N ILE A 12 3.51 -1.59 -4.75
CA ILE A 12 4.77 -1.80 -4.03
C ILE A 12 5.55 -0.49 -3.86
N PHE A 13 5.70 0.27 -4.94
CA PHE A 13 6.36 1.56 -4.87
C PHE A 13 5.64 2.51 -3.91
N LEU A 14 4.32 2.67 -4.07
CA LEU A 14 3.54 3.59 -3.27
C LEU A 14 3.46 3.18 -1.81
N GLY A 15 3.14 1.91 -1.52
CA GLY A 15 3.02 1.40 -0.15
C GLY A 15 4.33 1.42 0.62
N SER A 16 5.48 1.24 -0.04
CA SER A 16 6.81 1.33 0.59
C SER A 16 7.30 2.75 0.80
N ALA A 17 6.92 3.69 -0.08
CA ALA A 17 7.28 5.10 0.04
C ALA A 17 6.34 5.88 0.98
N SER A 18 5.13 5.38 1.22
CA SER A 18 4.13 6.06 2.05
C SER A 18 4.49 6.05 3.53
N ASP A 19 4.05 7.09 4.25
CA ASP A 19 4.11 7.12 5.71
C ASP A 19 3.28 5.98 6.30
N LYS A 20 3.86 5.26 7.27
CA LYS A 20 3.25 4.07 7.86
C LYS A 20 2.07 4.40 8.79
N ASN A 21 1.80 5.67 9.10
CA ASN A 21 0.70 6.07 9.96
C ASN A 21 -0.44 6.75 9.19
N ILE A 22 -0.30 6.93 7.86
CA ILE A 22 -1.30 7.59 7.03
C ILE A 22 -1.90 6.54 6.07
N PRO A 23 -3.21 6.26 6.16
CA PRO A 23 -3.88 5.34 5.24
C PRO A 23 -3.79 5.82 3.78
N ILE A 24 -3.61 4.88 2.86
CA ILE A 24 -3.69 5.14 1.42
C ILE A 24 -5.14 4.92 0.98
N THR A 25 -5.74 5.93 0.36
CA THR A 25 -7.12 5.91 -0.13
C THR A 25 -7.19 6.21 -1.62
N ASP A 26 -8.38 6.08 -2.21
CA ASP A 26 -8.65 6.49 -3.59
C ASP A 26 -8.26 7.96 -3.83
N ASP A 27 -8.54 8.84 -2.87
CA ASP A 27 -8.14 10.26 -2.92
C ASP A 27 -6.61 10.43 -2.96
N THR A 28 -5.85 9.55 -2.28
CA THR A 28 -4.38 9.55 -2.36
C THR A 28 -3.92 9.29 -3.79
N ILE A 29 -4.51 8.31 -4.47
CA ILE A 29 -4.17 7.96 -5.86
C ILE A 29 -4.55 9.09 -6.80
N ILE A 30 -5.75 9.66 -6.65
CA ILE A 30 -6.22 10.80 -7.46
C ILE A 30 -5.28 12.00 -7.28
N ALA A 31 -4.92 12.32 -6.04
CA ALA A 31 -4.03 13.42 -5.72
C ALA A 31 -2.64 13.23 -6.35
N ILE A 32 -2.05 12.03 -6.22
CA ILE A 32 -0.74 11.72 -6.79
C ILE A 32 -0.77 11.79 -8.32
N ASN A 33 -1.78 11.20 -8.96
CA ASN A 33 -1.93 11.27 -10.41
C ASN A 33 -2.01 12.72 -10.89
N ARG A 34 -2.74 13.57 -10.16
CA ARG A 34 -2.89 14.99 -10.50
C ARG A 34 -1.59 15.78 -10.27
N ILE A 35 -0.84 15.49 -9.20
CA ILE A 35 0.47 16.12 -8.92
C ILE A 35 1.49 15.75 -10.00
N LEU A 36 1.50 14.48 -10.42
CA LEU A 36 2.44 13.96 -11.42
C LEU A 36 2.02 14.22 -12.86
N GLY A 37 0.84 14.80 -13.09
CA GLY A 37 0.30 15.06 -14.43
C GLY A 37 0.00 13.79 -15.23
N LEU A 38 -0.33 12.69 -14.54
CA LEU A 38 -0.69 11.42 -15.16
C LEU A 38 -2.12 11.46 -15.69
N VAL A 39 -2.40 10.61 -16.68
CA VAL A 39 -3.75 10.44 -17.24
C VAL A 39 -4.70 9.95 -16.14
N GLU A 40 -5.92 10.48 -16.12
CA GLU A 40 -6.96 10.02 -15.20
C GLU A 40 -7.20 8.52 -15.38
N MET A 41 -7.11 7.80 -14.26
CA MET A 41 -7.41 6.38 -14.19
C MET A 41 -8.91 6.18 -14.04
N GLU A 42 -9.42 5.05 -14.53
CA GLU A 42 -10.79 4.63 -14.29
C GLU A 42 -11.04 4.41 -12.79
N ALA A 43 -12.24 4.73 -12.31
CA ALA A 43 -12.58 4.66 -10.89
C ALA A 43 -12.36 3.26 -10.27
N GLY A 44 -12.62 2.20 -11.05
CA GLY A 44 -12.37 0.83 -10.60
C GLY A 44 -10.88 0.53 -10.39
N ASP A 45 -10.02 1.04 -11.28
CA ASP A 45 -8.58 0.84 -11.20
C ASP A 45 -7.95 1.65 -10.07
N ILE A 46 -8.49 2.85 -9.78
CA ILE A 46 -8.11 3.66 -8.63
C ILE A 46 -8.33 2.87 -7.34
N SER A 47 -9.52 2.30 -7.17
CA SER A 47 -9.86 1.53 -5.97
C SER A 47 -8.98 0.27 -5.82
N VAL A 48 -8.69 -0.41 -6.93
CA VAL A 48 -7.79 -1.59 -6.92
C VAL A 48 -6.37 -1.20 -6.50
N LEU A 49 -5.84 -0.11 -7.04
CA LEU A 49 -4.49 0.35 -6.72
C LEU A 49 -4.39 0.81 -5.26
N ALA A 50 -5.37 1.59 -4.78
CA ALA A 50 -5.44 2.05 -3.39
C ALA A 50 -5.46 0.87 -2.41
N ALA A 51 -6.33 -0.12 -2.65
CA ALA A 51 -6.43 -1.31 -1.79
C ALA A 51 -5.12 -2.12 -1.75
N LYS A 52 -4.46 -2.30 -2.90
CA LYS A 52 -3.17 -3.01 -2.98
C LYS A 52 -2.05 -2.25 -2.27
N ALA A 53 -1.97 -0.94 -2.47
CA ALA A 53 -0.96 -0.09 -1.84
C ALA A 53 -1.15 -0.06 -0.32
N GLU A 54 -2.40 0.04 0.16
CA GLU A 54 -2.74 0.02 1.58
C GLU A 54 -2.42 -1.33 2.24
N THR A 55 -2.68 -2.43 1.53
CA THR A 55 -2.29 -3.78 1.98
C THR A 55 -0.79 -3.85 2.24
N LEU A 56 0.01 -3.30 1.32
CA LEU A 56 1.47 -3.28 1.47
C LEU A 56 1.94 -2.33 2.56
N ARG A 57 1.35 -1.14 2.68
CA ARG A 57 1.64 -0.20 3.77
C ARG A 57 1.40 -0.86 5.13
N THR A 58 0.28 -1.57 5.29
CA THR A 58 -0.07 -2.28 6.52
C THR A 58 0.86 -3.46 6.80
N ALA A 59 1.25 -4.21 5.77
CA ALA A 59 2.24 -5.28 5.91
C ALA A 59 3.61 -4.73 6.36
N ILE A 60 4.02 -3.58 5.82
CA ILE A 60 5.26 -2.90 6.21
C ILE A 60 5.18 -2.34 7.63
N LEU A 61 4.04 -1.75 8.03
CA LEU A 61 3.81 -1.30 9.41
C LEU A 61 3.93 -2.49 10.38
N THR A 62 3.24 -3.59 10.09
CA THR A 62 3.29 -4.82 10.90
C THR A 62 4.70 -5.40 11.00
N GLY A 63 5.45 -5.41 9.89
CA GLY A 63 6.84 -5.86 9.89
C GLY A 63 7.80 -4.92 10.62
N HIS A 64 7.52 -3.61 10.61
CA HIS A 64 8.34 -2.59 11.27
C HIS A 64 8.15 -2.54 12.78
N ASP A 65 6.90 -2.60 13.23
CA ASP A 65 6.58 -2.55 14.67
C ASP A 65 6.93 -3.88 15.36
N GLY A 66 7.28 -4.89 14.56
CA GLY A 66 7.70 -6.19 15.00
C GLY A 66 6.50 -6.96 15.55
N SER A 67 6.36 -8.20 15.12
CA SER A 67 6.63 -9.35 15.97
C SER A 67 6.75 -9.06 17.49
N THR A 68 5.73 -8.52 18.16
CA THR A 68 5.51 -8.77 19.58
C THR A 68 4.94 -10.18 19.70
N HIS A 69 5.64 -11.18 19.16
CA HIS A 69 5.48 -12.53 19.63
C HIS A 69 6.21 -12.58 20.97
N THR A 70 5.51 -12.20 22.03
CA THR A 70 5.87 -12.59 23.38
C THR A 70 5.70 -14.10 23.45
N GLU A 71 6.75 -14.88 23.16
CA GLU A 71 6.81 -16.23 23.73
C GLU A 71 6.80 -16.07 25.25
N PRO A 72 5.94 -16.80 25.99
CA PRO A 72 6.03 -16.84 27.43
C PRO A 72 7.35 -17.53 27.81
N VAL A 73 8.15 -16.87 28.65
CA VAL A 73 9.34 -17.47 29.25
C VAL A 73 8.91 -18.70 30.05
N PRO A 74 9.40 -19.91 29.76
CA PRO A 74 9.11 -21.07 30.59
C PRO A 74 9.79 -20.87 31.96
N HIS A 75 8.96 -20.91 33.02
CA HIS A 75 9.40 -20.96 34.41
C HIS A 75 9.93 -22.34 34.79
#